data_AF-A0A537HLP7-F1
#
_entry.id   AF-A0A537HLP7-F1
#
_cell.length_a   1.000
_cell.length_b   1.000
_cell.length_c   1.000
_cell.angle_alpha   90.00
_cell.angle_beta   90.00
_cell.angle_gamma   90.00
#
_symmetry.space_group_name_H-M   'P 1'
#
loop_
_entity.id
_entity.type
_entity.pdbx_description
1 polymer ?
#
loop_
_entity_poly.entity_id
_entity_poly.type
_entity_poly.pdbx_seq_one_letter_code
_entity_poly.pdbx_strand_id
1 'polypeptide(L)'
;MSETLDLHRLKAEHMLRRARLAALGESFVILTLLVWLSLEYQNNFYMQQWVAGHFWPAQWLLNGTLVGVATGLLVGWILATWQGKRSREQKILDDLRKIV
;
A
#
# COMPACT_ATOMS: atom_id res chain seq x y z
N MET A 1 6.57 33.89 -16.47
CA MET A 1 5.89 32.68 -17.02
C MET A 1 6.42 31.37 -16.42
N SER A 2 7.66 31.35 -15.88
CA SER A 2 8.23 30.22 -15.13
C SER A 2 7.65 30.05 -13.71
N GLU A 3 7.39 31.16 -13.00
CA GLU A 3 6.90 31.12 -11.60
C GLU A 3 5.53 30.46 -11.46
N THR A 4 4.62 30.63 -12.43
CA THR A 4 3.30 29.99 -12.41
C THR A 4 3.40 28.47 -12.62
N LEU A 5 4.32 28.01 -13.47
CA LEU A 5 4.59 26.58 -13.70
C LEU A 5 5.17 25.90 -12.44
N ASP A 6 6.08 26.57 -11.73
CA ASP A 6 6.64 26.04 -10.47
C ASP A 6 5.57 25.94 -9.36
N LEU A 7 4.67 26.91 -9.26
CA LEU A 7 3.60 26.92 -8.27
C LEU A 7 2.60 25.78 -8.48
N HIS A 8 2.29 25.45 -9.74
CA HIS A 8 1.48 24.27 -10.09
C HIS A 8 2.18 22.96 -9.76
N ARG A 9 3.49 22.86 -10.01
CA ARG A 9 4.29 21.67 -9.69
C ARG A 9 4.39 21.41 -8.18
N LEU A 10 4.62 22.46 -7.39
CA LEU A 10 4.67 22.39 -5.92
C LEU A 10 3.33 21.97 -5.30
N LYS A 11 2.21 22.46 -5.84
CA LYS A 11 0.87 22.03 -5.43
C LYS A 11 0.63 20.56 -5.78
N ALA A 12 1.02 20.13 -6.98
CA ALA A 12 0.89 18.73 -7.39
C ALA A 12 1.69 17.79 -6.48
N GLU A 13 2.93 18.14 -6.12
CA GLU A 13 3.73 17.34 -5.19
C GLU A 13 3.13 17.27 -3.78
N HIS A 14 2.57 18.37 -3.27
CA HIS A 14 1.88 18.38 -1.98
C HIS A 14 0.63 17.51 -1.97
N MET A 15 -0.20 17.62 -3.00
CA MET A 15 -1.40 16.79 -3.16
C MET A 15 -1.03 15.30 -3.26
N LEU A 16 0.04 14.99 -4.00
CA LEU A 16 0.51 13.62 -4.17
C LEU A 16 1.08 13.02 -2.87
N ARG A 17 1.78 13.83 -2.05
CA ARG A 17 2.21 13.41 -0.70
C ARG A 17 1.03 13.14 0.22
N ARG A 18 0.01 14.01 0.23
CA ARG A 18 -1.20 13.82 1.05
C ARG A 18 -1.98 12.60 0.62
N ALA A 19 -2.20 12.43 -0.69
CA ALA A 19 -2.86 11.26 -1.25
C ALA A 19 -2.11 9.97 -0.89
N ARG A 20 -0.77 9.99 -0.94
CA ARG A 20 0.07 8.85 -0.54
C ARG A 20 -0.08 8.49 0.95
N LEU A 21 -0.13 9.49 1.83
CA LEU A 21 -0.36 9.27 3.26
C LEU A 21 -1.77 8.75 3.54
N ALA A 22 -2.78 9.31 2.86
CA ALA A 22 -4.15 8.83 2.97
C ALA A 22 -4.27 7.38 2.50
N ALA A 23 -3.70 7.04 1.34
CA ALA A 23 -3.69 5.67 0.82
C ALA A 23 -2.98 4.68 1.77
N LEU A 24 -1.88 5.09 2.41
CA LEU A 24 -1.21 4.28 3.44
C LEU A 24 -2.11 4.06 4.66
N GLY A 25 -2.75 5.12 5.15
CA GLY A 25 -3.66 5.04 6.28
C GLY A 25 -4.85 4.13 5.99
N GLU A 26 -5.52 4.33 4.85
CA GLU A 26 -6.64 3.50 4.39
C GLU A 26 -6.22 2.03 4.27
N SER A 27 -5.08 1.77 3.65
CA SER A 27 -4.57 0.40 3.49
C SER A 27 -4.27 -0.28 4.83
N PHE A 28 -3.78 0.46 5.82
CA PHE A 28 -3.53 -0.06 7.17
C PHE A 28 -4.84 -0.40 7.90
N VAL A 29 -5.87 0.44 7.74
CA VAL A 29 -7.21 0.18 8.28
C VAL A 29 -7.78 -1.08 7.65
N ILE A 30 -7.71 -1.20 6.31
CA ILE A 30 -8.17 -2.38 5.58
C ILE A 30 -7.44 -3.63 6.08
N LEU A 31 -6.10 -3.61 6.17
CA LEU A 31 -5.34 -4.75 6.70
C LEU A 31 -5.80 -5.16 8.10
N THR A 32 -5.98 -4.20 9.00
CA THR A 32 -6.40 -4.46 10.37
C THR A 32 -7.76 -5.16 10.40
N LEU A 33 -8.71 -4.67 9.61
CA LEU A 33 -10.03 -5.28 9.48
C LEU A 33 -9.96 -6.68 8.87
N LEU A 34 -9.10 -6.90 7.88
CA LEU A 34 -8.91 -8.22 7.28
C LEU A 34 -8.30 -9.22 8.25
N VAL A 35 -7.30 -8.80 9.04
CA VAL A 35 -6.71 -9.63 10.10
C VAL A 35 -7.78 -10.00 11.12
N TRP A 36 -8.54 -9.02 11.58
CA TRP A 36 -9.63 -9.25 12.55
C TRP A 36 -10.67 -10.23 12.01
N LEU A 37 -11.15 -10.01 10.78
CA LEU A 37 -12.15 -10.85 10.14
C LEU A 37 -11.63 -12.28 9.92
N SER A 38 -10.36 -12.41 9.51
CA SER A 38 -9.71 -13.72 9.34
C SER A 38 -9.59 -14.46 10.67
N LEU A 39 -9.27 -13.74 11.75
CA LEU A 39 -9.18 -14.31 13.10
C LEU A 39 -10.55 -14.74 13.61
N GLU A 40 -11.58 -13.92 13.40
CA GLU A 40 -12.97 -14.26 13.74
C GLU A 40 -13.41 -15.51 12.98
N TYR A 41 -13.16 -15.57 11.67
CA TYR A 41 -13.46 -16.73 10.84
C TYR A 41 -12.77 -18.00 11.34
N GLN A 42 -11.48 -17.92 11.70
CA GLN A 42 -10.73 -19.09 12.19
C GLN A 42 -11.19 -19.57 13.57
N ASN A 43 -11.73 -18.68 14.40
CA ASN A 43 -12.21 -19.02 15.74
C ASN A 43 -13.72 -19.35 15.82
N ASN A 44 -14.48 -19.07 14.75
CA ASN A 44 -15.93 -19.23 14.72
C ASN A 44 -16.35 -20.40 13.82
N PHE A 45 -16.63 -21.55 14.42
CA PHE A 45 -17.03 -22.77 13.72
C PHE A 45 -18.35 -22.60 12.92
N TYR A 46 -19.30 -21.83 13.44
CA TYR A 46 -20.55 -21.55 12.73
C TYR A 46 -20.28 -20.79 11.43
N MET A 47 -19.40 -19.78 11.48
CA MET A 47 -19.01 -19.01 10.31
C MET A 47 -18.30 -19.88 9.27
N GLN A 48 -17.40 -20.78 9.70
CA GLN A 48 -16.73 -21.72 8.80
C GLN A 48 -17.71 -22.63 8.08
N GLN A 49 -18.66 -23.22 8.80
CA GLN A 49 -19.68 -24.08 8.20
C GLN A 49 -20.58 -23.33 7.23
N TRP A 50 -21.02 -22.12 7.61
CA TRP A 50 -21.87 -21.30 6.76
C TRP A 50 -21.15 -20.91 5.46
N VAL A 51 -19.90 -20.44 5.56
CA VAL A 51 -19.09 -20.06 4.39
C VAL A 51 -18.81 -21.27 3.50
N ALA A 52 -18.46 -22.42 4.07
CA ALA A 52 -18.26 -23.65 3.30
C ALA A 52 -19.51 -24.06 2.51
N GLY A 53 -20.71 -23.85 3.08
CA GLY A 53 -21.98 -24.21 2.44
C GLY A 53 -22.51 -23.19 1.42
N HIS A 54 -22.19 -21.91 1.57
CA HIS A 54 -22.81 -20.84 0.76
C HIS A 54 -21.82 -20.10 -0.14
N PHE A 55 -20.56 -19.97 0.28
CA PHE A 55 -19.56 -19.17 -0.43
C PHE A 55 -18.14 -19.70 -0.22
N TRP A 56 -17.89 -20.90 -0.78
CA TRP A 56 -16.60 -21.59 -0.68
C TRP A 56 -15.36 -20.74 -1.09
N PRO A 57 -15.40 -19.77 -2.03
CA PRO A 57 -14.21 -18.97 -2.33
C PRO A 57 -13.78 -18.09 -1.15
N ALA A 58 -14.73 -17.63 -0.32
CA ALA A 58 -14.40 -16.86 0.86
C ALA A 58 -13.65 -17.68 1.91
N GLN A 59 -13.84 -19.01 1.96
CA GLN A 59 -13.09 -19.85 2.89
C GLN A 59 -11.59 -19.78 2.61
N TRP A 60 -11.18 -19.75 1.35
CA TRP A 60 -9.77 -19.58 0.99
C TRP A 60 -9.26 -18.18 1.36
N LEU A 61 -10.05 -17.13 1.08
CA LEU A 61 -9.67 -15.74 1.36
C LEU A 61 -9.55 -15.46 2.87
N LEU A 62 -10.52 -15.93 3.66
CA LEU A 62 -10.62 -15.72 5.10
C LEU A 62 -9.67 -16.60 5.91
N ASN A 63 -9.04 -17.60 5.30
CA ASN A 63 -8.00 -18.43 5.94
C ASN A 63 -6.63 -17.73 6.02
N GLY A 64 -6.61 -16.39 6.07
CA GLY A 64 -5.40 -15.59 6.17
C GLY A 64 -4.70 -15.33 4.83
N THR A 65 -5.13 -15.96 3.73
CA THR A 65 -4.53 -15.72 2.41
C THR A 65 -4.73 -14.29 1.94
N LEU A 66 -5.91 -13.72 2.14
CA LEU A 66 -6.20 -12.32 1.78
C LEU A 66 -5.34 -11.35 2.58
N VAL A 67 -5.13 -11.62 3.87
CA VAL A 67 -4.23 -10.85 4.75
C VAL A 67 -2.79 -10.90 4.22
N GLY A 68 -2.31 -12.09 3.87
CA GLY A 68 -0.98 -12.30 3.32
C GLY A 68 -0.75 -11.55 2.00
N VAL A 69 -1.70 -11.63 1.06
CA VAL A 69 -1.64 -10.92 -0.22
C VAL A 69 -1.64 -9.41 -0.01
N ALA A 70 -2.56 -8.89 0.80
CA ALA A 70 -2.65 -7.45 1.06
C ALA A 70 -1.38 -6.93 1.74
N THR A 71 -0.82 -7.69 2.68
CA THR A 71 0.46 -7.36 3.34
C THR A 71 1.60 -7.33 2.34
N GLY A 72 1.70 -8.35 1.48
CA GLY A 72 2.72 -8.43 0.44
C GLY A 72 2.65 -7.26 -0.55
N LEU A 73 1.45 -6.89 -0.99
CA LEU A 73 1.24 -5.74 -1.87
C LEU A 73 1.68 -4.42 -1.22
N LEU A 74 1.33 -4.22 0.06
CA LEU A 74 1.70 -3.02 0.79
C LEU A 74 3.20 -2.90 1.00
N VAL A 75 3.85 -3.99 1.43
CA VAL A 75 5.31 -4.04 1.59
C VAL A 75 6.00 -3.81 0.25
N GLY A 76 5.55 -4.48 -0.82
CA GLY A 76 6.09 -4.31 -2.17
C GLY A 76 5.98 -2.87 -2.67
N TRP A 77 4.84 -2.22 -2.44
CA TRP A 77 4.64 -0.82 -2.80
C TRP A 77 5.52 0.14 -1.99
N ILE A 78 5.66 -0.08 -0.68
CA ILE A 78 6.56 0.71 0.18
C ILE A 78 8.01 0.57 -0.33
N LEU A 79 8.46 -0.66 -0.61
CA LEU A 79 9.81 -0.90 -1.12
C LEU A 79 10.04 -0.26 -2.49
N ALA A 80 9.09 -0.39 -3.42
CA ALA A 80 9.18 0.22 -4.75
C ALA A 80 9.26 1.75 -4.67
N THR A 81 8.47 2.38 -3.79
CA THR A 81 8.51 3.84 -3.60
C THR A 81 9.80 4.30 -2.92
N TRP A 82 10.37 3.51 -2.02
CA TRP A 82 11.64 3.80 -1.37
C TRP A 82 12.83 3.68 -2.34
N GLN A 83 12.90 2.59 -3.11
CA GLN A 83 13.95 2.41 -4.12
C GLN A 83 13.89 3.51 -5.20
N GLY A 84 12.69 3.91 -5.63
CA GLY A 84 12.53 5.00 -6.60
C GLY A 84 13.07 6.34 -6.12
N LYS A 85 12.94 6.65 -4.82
CA LYS A 85 13.56 7.85 -4.22
C LYS A 85 15.08 7.75 -4.21
N ARG A 86 15.62 6.63 -3.73
CA ARG A 86 17.07 6.40 -3.65
C ARG A 86 17.76 6.47 -5.01
N SER A 87 17.12 5.94 -6.06
CA SER A 87 17.65 6.00 -7.43
C SER A 87 17.70 7.44 -7.98
N ARG A 88 16.72 8.30 -7.63
CA ARG A 88 16.77 9.72 -8.00
C ARG A 88 17.91 10.46 -7.29
N GLU A 89 18.10 10.20 -6.00
CA GLU A 89 19.17 10.82 -5.22
C GLU A 89 20.55 10.44 -5.78
N GLN A 90 20.73 9.17 -6.17
CA GLN A 90 21.96 8.71 -6.83
C GLN A 90 22.21 9.40 -8.17
N LYS A 91 21.18 9.56 -9.01
CA LYS A 91 21.31 10.29 -10.28
C LYS A 91 21.74 11.75 -10.08
N ILE A 92 21.18 12.41 -9.08
CA ILE A 92 21.56 13.80 -8.75
C ILE A 92 23.03 13.88 -8.32
N LEU A 93 23.47 12.93 -7.48
CA LEU A 93 24.87 12.86 -7.04
C LEU A 93 25.84 12.58 -8.20
N ASP A 94 25.47 11.68 -9.12
CA ASP A 94 26.28 11.36 -10.30
C ASP A 94 26.38 12.53 -11.28
N ASP A 95 25.29 13.27 -11.49
CA ASP A 95 25.31 14.49 -12.33
C ASP A 95 26.16 15.59 -11.69
N LEU A 96 26.05 15.80 -10.37
CA LEU A 96 26.91 16.76 -9.66
C LEU A 96 28.40 16.40 -9.75
N ARG A 97 28.72 15.10 -9.71
CA ARG A 97 30.10 14.60 -9.83
C ARG A 97 30.71 14.80 -11.21
N LYS A 98 29.89 14.91 -12.27
CA LYS A 98 30.38 15.16 -13.64
C LYS A 98 30.68 16.63 -13.93
N ILE A 99 30.16 17.54 -13.10
CA ILE A 99 30.31 18.99 -13.27
C ILE A 99 31.55 19.52 -12.54
N VAL A 100 32.01 18.80 -11.49
CA VAL A 100 33.26 19.05 -10.75
C VAL A 100 34.42 18.29 -11.39
#